data_AF-A0A1W6UBZ4-F1
#
_entry.id   AF-A0A1W6UBZ4-F1
#
_cell.length_a   1.000
_cell.length_b   1.000
_cell.length_c   1.000
_cell.angle_alpha   90.00
_cell.angle_beta   90.00
_cell.angle_gamma   90.00
#
_symmetry.space_group_name_H-M   'P 1'
#
loop_
_entity.id
_entity.type
_entity.pdbx_description
1 polymer ?
#
loop_
_entity_poly.entity_id
_entity_poly.type
_entity_poly.pdbx_seq_one_letter_code
_entity_poly.pdbx_strand_id
1 'polypeptide(L)'
;MTNSDYSEWKNGAALIVKEWQHERSDFNHLDQRPHNWHSHHRGQLLCIDEGLIQVKTDEGTWILPPHRAGWIPPGSMHSVYFCGSLKGRSLLFTPESCERFPMGPCVIQLSDVLKALSVRASIWSKTDDLSIQSLRILAVISDEIVNSPHESLHIPLPRDPRLQKVTKAILIDPNSKHSVEHWANIGAVSSRTLRRLIRSELNMSFSEWRQQVLLIHSLEMIARGESVGDIAHALGYSTPSNFIAMFRRVYGDSPTRYFSNRGI
;
A
#
# COMPACT_ATOMS: atom_id res chain seq x y z
N MET A 1 18.48 -12.67 18.42
CA MET A 1 17.53 -13.71 17.99
C MET A 1 17.50 -13.68 16.47
N THR A 2 17.90 -14.77 15.83
CA THR A 2 17.89 -14.91 14.36
C THR A 2 16.50 -14.58 13.84
N ASN A 3 16.39 -13.50 13.05
CA ASN A 3 15.15 -13.06 12.44
C ASN A 3 14.81 -14.02 11.30
N SER A 4 14.27 -15.20 11.65
CA SER A 4 13.87 -16.20 10.67
C SER A 4 12.78 -15.63 9.78
N ASP A 5 13.01 -15.71 8.47
CA ASP A 5 12.01 -15.29 7.49
C ASP A 5 10.96 -16.40 7.34
N TYR A 6 9.88 -16.30 8.12
CA TYR A 6 8.80 -17.28 8.13
C TYR A 6 8.05 -17.35 6.80
N SER A 7 8.19 -16.34 5.94
CA SER A 7 7.53 -16.30 4.64
C SER A 7 8.07 -17.36 3.66
N GLU A 8 9.31 -17.82 3.87
CA GLU A 8 9.96 -18.88 3.08
C GLU A 8 9.74 -20.29 3.63
N TRP A 9 9.10 -20.41 4.80
CA TRP A 9 8.94 -21.71 5.45
C TRP A 9 7.97 -22.60 4.70
N LYS A 10 8.46 -23.73 4.18
CA LYS A 10 7.63 -24.77 3.53
C LYS A 10 6.84 -25.61 4.53
N ASN A 11 7.37 -25.76 5.74
CA ASN A 11 6.78 -26.56 6.82
C ASN A 11 6.31 -25.66 7.98
N GLY A 12 5.65 -26.25 8.97
CA GLY A 12 5.13 -25.55 10.16
C GLY A 12 3.64 -25.24 10.07
N ALA A 13 3.15 -24.41 11.00
CA ALA A 13 1.72 -24.13 11.13
C ALA A 13 1.10 -23.61 9.81
N ALA A 14 -0.16 -24.00 9.54
CA ALA A 14 -0.89 -23.57 8.34
C ALA A 14 -1.00 -22.03 8.20
N LEU A 15 -1.04 -21.33 9.34
CA LEU A 15 -0.97 -19.87 9.47
C LEU A 15 0.09 -19.50 10.50
N ILE A 16 0.99 -18.58 10.13
CA ILE A 16 1.93 -17.92 11.03
C ILE A 16 1.60 -16.44 11.07
N VAL A 17 1.53 -15.85 12.27
CA VAL A 17 1.35 -14.41 12.43
C VAL A 17 2.61 -13.79 13.03
N LYS A 18 3.06 -12.69 12.40
CA LYS A 18 4.20 -11.90 12.86
C LYS A 18 3.77 -10.45 13.03
N GLU A 19 3.93 -9.93 14.24
CA GLU A 19 3.76 -8.50 14.53
C GLU A 19 5.01 -7.73 14.15
N TRP A 20 4.82 -6.51 13.66
CA TRP A 20 5.89 -5.57 13.39
C TRP A 20 5.53 -4.18 13.92
N GLN A 21 6.55 -3.50 14.43
CA GLN A 21 6.47 -2.12 14.87
C GLN A 21 7.81 -1.45 14.54
N HIS A 22 7.75 -0.36 13.80
CA HIS A 22 8.91 0.45 13.45
C HIS A 22 8.60 1.93 13.75
N GLU A 23 9.48 2.57 14.49
CA GLU A 23 9.36 4.00 14.78
C GLU A 23 9.85 4.86 13.60
N ARG A 24 9.49 6.14 13.65
CA ARG A 24 9.57 7.15 12.56
C ARG A 24 10.95 7.33 11.91
N SER A 25 12.04 6.79 12.47
CA SER A 25 13.43 7.14 12.11
C SER A 25 14.02 6.44 10.89
N ASP A 26 13.35 5.46 10.28
CA ASP A 26 14.02 4.58 9.30
C ASP A 26 13.62 4.79 7.83
N PHE A 27 12.65 5.64 7.52
CA PHE A 27 12.05 5.70 6.17
C PHE A 27 12.17 7.07 5.51
N ASN A 28 13.40 7.43 5.10
CA ASN A 28 13.61 8.51 4.12
C ASN A 28 13.07 8.06 2.76
N HIS A 29 12.22 8.91 2.16
CA HIS A 29 11.69 8.93 0.79
C HIS A 29 11.63 7.59 0.00
N LEU A 30 10.44 7.25 -0.51
CA LEU A 30 10.06 6.05 -1.27
C LEU A 30 10.98 5.58 -2.42
N ASP A 31 12.01 6.35 -2.77
CA ASP A 31 12.77 6.21 -4.01
C ASP A 31 14.29 6.11 -3.78
N GLN A 32 14.76 6.15 -2.53
CA GLN A 32 16.19 6.06 -2.21
C GLN A 32 16.65 4.68 -1.71
N ARG A 33 15.73 3.74 -1.44
CA ARG A 33 16.09 2.33 -1.20
C ARG A 33 15.84 1.53 -2.49
N PRO A 34 16.82 0.75 -2.99
CA PRO A 34 16.61 -0.09 -4.17
C PRO A 34 15.37 -0.96 -3.97
N HIS A 35 14.58 -1.14 -5.05
CA HIS A 35 13.46 -2.08 -5.07
C HIS A 35 14.00 -3.47 -4.74
N ASN A 36 13.87 -3.88 -3.48
CA ASN A 36 14.23 -5.22 -3.06
C ASN A 36 13.08 -6.14 -3.47
N TRP A 37 13.02 -6.42 -4.77
CA TRP A 37 12.07 -7.34 -5.36
C TRP A 37 12.35 -8.74 -4.83
N HIS A 38 11.32 -9.36 -4.27
CA HIS A 38 11.36 -10.73 -3.77
C HIS A 38 10.01 -11.40 -3.97
N SER A 39 9.96 -12.70 -3.72
CA SER A 39 8.73 -13.48 -3.62
C SER A 39 8.87 -14.41 -2.44
N HIS A 40 7.73 -14.89 -1.95
CA HIS A 40 7.67 -15.76 -0.78
C HIS A 40 6.99 -17.07 -1.13
N HIS A 41 7.43 -18.17 -0.50
CA HIS A 41 6.74 -19.44 -0.64
C HIS A 41 5.31 -19.39 -0.06
N ARG A 42 5.12 -18.70 1.07
CA ARG A 42 3.82 -18.51 1.71
C ARG A 42 3.11 -17.29 1.16
N GLY A 43 1.78 -17.34 1.12
CA GLY A 43 0.96 -16.17 0.85
C GLY A 43 0.96 -15.22 2.04
N GLN A 44 0.92 -13.92 1.78
CA GLN A 44 1.07 -12.90 2.81
C GLN A 44 -0.11 -11.92 2.81
N LEU A 45 -0.75 -11.76 3.96
CA LEU A 45 -1.67 -10.66 4.23
C LEU A 45 -1.02 -9.66 5.18
N LEU A 46 -0.80 -8.44 4.70
CA LEU A 46 -0.25 -7.32 5.45
C LEU A 46 -1.38 -6.49 6.06
N CYS A 47 -1.67 -6.67 7.35
CA CYS A 47 -2.67 -5.90 8.08
C CYS A 47 -2.03 -4.63 8.67
N ILE A 48 -2.54 -3.46 8.30
CA ILE A 48 -1.97 -2.16 8.70
C ILE A 48 -2.80 -1.55 9.83
N ASP A 49 -2.19 -1.37 11.00
CA ASP A 49 -2.81 -0.69 12.13
C ASP A 49 -2.41 0.80 12.16
N GLU A 50 -1.15 1.12 11.86
CA GLU A 50 -0.63 2.49 11.79
C GLU A 50 0.40 2.62 10.65
N GLY A 51 0.48 3.80 10.03
CA GLY A 51 1.41 4.11 8.95
C GLY A 51 0.84 3.90 7.55
N LEU A 52 1.72 3.86 6.56
CA LEU A 52 1.36 3.62 5.16
C LEU A 52 2.34 2.62 4.56
N ILE A 53 1.82 1.60 3.89
CA ILE A 53 2.64 0.69 3.08
C ILE A 53 2.36 0.93 1.60
N GLN A 54 3.41 0.92 0.79
CA GLN A 54 3.33 0.78 -0.64
C GLN A 54 3.83 -0.62 -1.03
N VAL A 55 3.02 -1.37 -1.77
CA VAL A 55 3.40 -2.66 -2.35
C VAL A 55 3.48 -2.50 -3.86
N LYS A 56 4.64 -2.79 -4.44
CA LYS A 56 4.81 -2.91 -5.90
C LYS A 56 4.76 -4.38 -6.26
N THR A 57 4.06 -4.71 -7.33
CA THR A 57 4.08 -6.04 -7.98
C THR A 57 4.19 -5.85 -9.49
N ASP A 58 4.34 -6.94 -10.24
CA ASP A 58 4.33 -6.86 -11.71
C ASP A 58 3.02 -6.26 -12.25
N GLU A 59 1.91 -6.42 -11.52
CA GLU A 59 0.58 -5.94 -11.87
C GLU A 59 0.37 -4.44 -11.53
N GLY A 60 1.24 -3.82 -10.74
CA GLY A 60 1.18 -2.39 -10.47
C GLY A 60 1.67 -1.98 -9.08
N THR A 61 1.08 -0.93 -8.53
CA THR A 61 1.39 -0.46 -7.18
C THR A 61 0.13 -0.23 -6.38
N TRP A 62 0.12 -0.72 -5.16
CA TRP A 62 -0.96 -0.56 -4.20
C TRP A 62 -0.47 0.28 -3.03
N ILE A 63 -1.35 1.15 -2.56
CA ILE A 63 -1.15 1.89 -1.33
C ILE A 63 -2.08 1.31 -0.27
N LEU A 64 -1.50 0.99 0.88
CA LEU A 64 -2.13 0.36 2.02
C LEU A 64 -2.11 1.36 3.20
N PRO A 65 -3.15 2.20 3.34
CA PRO A 65 -3.33 3.04 4.51
C PRO A 65 -3.71 2.19 5.74
N PRO A 66 -3.78 2.79 6.94
CA PRO A 66 -4.30 2.11 8.12
C PRO A 66 -5.70 1.53 7.87
N HIS A 67 -6.02 0.44 8.56
CA HIS A 67 -7.32 -0.26 8.45
C HIS A 67 -7.59 -0.87 7.06
N ARG A 68 -6.53 -1.15 6.31
CA ARG A 68 -6.57 -1.98 5.10
C ARG A 68 -5.62 -3.15 5.25
N ALA A 69 -5.85 -4.17 4.44
CA ALA A 69 -4.94 -5.30 4.33
C ALA A 69 -4.52 -5.52 2.88
N GLY A 70 -3.22 -5.73 2.67
CA GLY A 70 -2.66 -6.07 1.37
C GLY A 70 -2.45 -7.57 1.24
N TRP A 71 -3.13 -8.21 0.30
CA TRP A 71 -2.95 -9.61 -0.03
C TRP A 71 -1.90 -9.78 -1.13
N ILE A 72 -0.95 -10.67 -0.89
CA ILE A 72 0.12 -11.04 -1.81
C ILE A 72 0.13 -12.57 -1.93
N PRO A 73 -0.24 -13.13 -3.09
CA PRO A 73 -0.28 -14.58 -3.29
C PRO A 73 1.10 -15.25 -3.14
N PRO A 74 1.14 -16.56 -2.79
CA PRO A 74 2.35 -17.37 -2.87
C PRO A 74 3.08 -17.19 -4.20
N GLY A 75 4.40 -16.97 -4.15
CA GLY A 75 5.25 -16.84 -5.33
C GLY A 75 5.11 -15.52 -6.10
N SER A 76 4.22 -14.61 -5.71
CA SER A 76 4.07 -13.31 -6.38
C SER A 76 5.31 -12.45 -6.16
N MET A 77 5.94 -11.98 -7.24
CA MET A 77 7.03 -11.01 -7.16
C MET A 77 6.49 -9.66 -6.67
N HIS A 78 7.14 -9.12 -5.64
CA HIS A 78 6.74 -7.86 -5.04
C HIS A 78 7.91 -7.14 -4.36
N SER A 79 7.70 -5.85 -4.07
CA SER A 79 8.58 -5.01 -3.25
C SER A 79 7.72 -4.20 -2.30
N VAL A 80 8.08 -4.17 -1.02
CA VAL A 80 7.33 -3.47 0.03
C VAL A 80 8.10 -2.24 0.52
N TYR A 81 7.41 -1.12 0.61
CA TYR A 81 7.91 0.15 1.11
C TYR A 81 7.05 0.63 2.26
N PHE A 82 7.68 1.02 3.36
CA PHE A 82 6.98 1.51 4.54
C PHE A 82 7.22 3.02 4.67
N CYS A 83 6.19 3.77 5.05
CA CYS A 83 6.26 5.21 5.23
C CYS A 83 5.64 5.63 6.56
N GLY A 84 6.39 6.42 7.34
CA GLY A 84 5.99 6.91 8.66
C GLY A 84 6.25 5.90 9.78
N SER A 85 5.64 6.14 10.94
CA SER A 85 5.59 5.15 12.02
C SER A 85 4.69 4.01 11.58
N LEU A 86 5.16 2.79 11.75
CA LEU A 86 4.55 1.62 11.15
C LEU A 86 4.21 0.61 12.25
N LYS A 87 2.94 0.18 12.30
CA LYS A 87 2.49 -0.88 13.21
C LYS A 87 1.46 -1.78 12.54
N GLY A 88 1.57 -3.08 12.74
CA GLY A 88 0.68 -4.03 12.11
C GLY A 88 1.16 -5.47 12.20
N ARG A 89 0.59 -6.31 11.34
CA ARG A 89 0.78 -7.77 11.34
C ARG A 89 0.92 -8.32 9.94
N SER A 90 1.78 -9.31 9.78
CA SER A 90 1.85 -10.17 8.61
C SER A 90 1.26 -11.53 8.96
N LEU A 91 0.20 -11.93 8.25
CA LEU A 91 -0.34 -13.29 8.29
C LEU A 91 0.25 -14.06 7.12
N LEU A 92 0.91 -15.16 7.40
CA LEU A 92 1.65 -15.98 6.43
C LEU A 92 0.98 -17.35 6.32
N PHE A 93 0.35 -17.58 5.19
CA PHE A 93 -0.46 -18.76 4.91
C PHE A 93 0.33 -19.75 4.07
N THR A 94 0.22 -21.03 4.41
CA THR A 94 0.66 -22.12 3.50
C THR A 94 -0.09 -22.04 2.18
N PRO A 95 0.52 -22.42 1.03
CA PRO A 95 -0.16 -22.40 -0.27
C PRO A 95 -1.52 -23.13 -0.27
N GLU A 96 -1.61 -24.26 0.45
CA GLU A 96 -2.83 -25.06 0.59
C GLU A 96 -3.95 -24.29 1.32
N SER A 97 -3.59 -23.42 2.26
CA SER A 97 -4.58 -22.56 2.94
C SER A 97 -5.11 -21.43 2.05
N CYS A 98 -4.45 -21.15 0.93
CA CYS A 98 -4.76 -20.03 0.03
C CYS A 98 -5.61 -20.43 -1.18
N GLU A 99 -6.00 -21.69 -1.34
CA GLU A 99 -6.66 -22.19 -2.57
C GLU A 99 -7.90 -21.39 -2.98
N ARG A 100 -8.63 -20.81 -2.02
CA ARG A 100 -9.84 -20.00 -2.26
C ARG A 100 -9.59 -18.49 -2.30
N PHE A 101 -8.36 -18.04 -2.03
CA PHE A 101 -8.04 -16.62 -1.91
C PHE A 101 -7.93 -15.97 -3.30
N PRO A 102 -7.92 -14.63 -3.39
CA PRO A 102 -7.70 -13.96 -4.67
C PRO A 102 -6.41 -14.44 -5.35
N MET A 103 -6.48 -14.75 -6.65
CA MET A 103 -5.33 -15.26 -7.41
C MET A 103 -4.22 -14.23 -7.61
N GLY A 104 -4.57 -12.94 -7.61
CA GLY A 104 -3.66 -11.82 -7.81
C GLY A 104 -3.55 -10.94 -6.56
N PRO A 105 -2.52 -10.09 -6.48
CA PRO A 105 -2.38 -9.10 -5.42
C PRO A 105 -3.58 -8.15 -5.36
N CYS A 106 -4.08 -7.89 -4.15
CA CYS A 106 -5.20 -6.99 -3.96
C CYS A 106 -5.17 -6.29 -2.61
N VAL A 107 -5.96 -5.22 -2.49
CA VAL A 107 -6.22 -4.54 -1.22
C VAL A 107 -7.63 -4.88 -0.80
N ILE A 108 -7.78 -5.31 0.44
CA ILE A 108 -9.08 -5.61 1.03
C ILE A 108 -9.31 -4.72 2.24
N GLN A 109 -10.58 -4.51 2.57
CA GLN A 109 -10.94 -3.89 3.84
C GLN A 109 -10.55 -4.83 5.00
N LEU A 110 -9.89 -4.28 6.02
CA LEU A 110 -9.61 -5.00 7.25
C LEU A 110 -10.81 -4.87 8.18
N SER A 111 -11.72 -5.85 8.18
CA SER A 111 -12.88 -5.89 9.08
C SER A 111 -12.44 -5.98 10.55
N ASP A 112 -13.30 -5.53 11.47
CA ASP A 112 -13.01 -5.65 12.90
C ASP A 112 -12.89 -7.10 13.35
N VAL A 113 -13.64 -8.01 12.70
CA VAL A 113 -13.56 -9.46 12.92
C VAL A 113 -12.19 -9.98 12.49
N LEU A 114 -11.77 -9.72 11.25
CA LEU A 114 -10.46 -10.14 10.75
C LEU A 114 -9.32 -9.54 11.59
N LYS A 115 -9.47 -8.28 12.02
CA LYS A 115 -8.52 -7.62 12.93
C LYS A 115 -8.41 -8.35 14.27
N ALA A 116 -9.53 -8.68 14.91
CA ALA A 116 -9.53 -9.38 16.20
C ALA A 116 -8.97 -10.80 16.09
N LEU A 117 -9.35 -11.54 15.04
CA LEU A 117 -8.87 -12.91 14.82
C LEU A 117 -7.38 -12.95 14.50
N SER A 118 -6.86 -11.97 13.76
CA SER A 118 -5.42 -11.85 13.52
C SER A 118 -4.63 -11.50 14.79
N VAL A 119 -5.19 -10.76 15.75
CA VAL A 119 -4.56 -10.60 17.09
C VAL A 119 -4.57 -11.94 17.80
N ARG A 120 -5.71 -12.64 17.82
CA ARG A 120 -5.82 -13.94 18.50
C ARG A 120 -4.85 -14.99 17.94
N ALA A 121 -4.57 -14.94 16.65
CA ALA A 121 -3.63 -15.86 16.01
C ALA A 121 -2.15 -15.52 16.26
N SER A 122 -1.82 -14.32 16.78
CA SER A 122 -0.43 -13.91 17.04
C SER A 122 0.26 -14.74 18.15
N ILE A 123 -0.54 -15.34 19.04
CA ILE A 123 -0.05 -16.19 20.13
C ILE A 123 0.10 -17.67 19.75
N TRP A 124 -0.24 -18.07 18.52
CA TRP A 124 -0.13 -19.46 18.09
C TRP A 124 1.33 -19.89 17.90
N SER A 125 1.58 -21.19 18.07
CA SER A 125 2.87 -21.78 17.71
C SER A 125 3.11 -21.62 16.21
N LYS A 126 4.37 -21.35 15.85
CA LYS A 126 4.79 -21.17 14.44
C LYS A 126 5.19 -22.50 13.80
N THR A 127 5.61 -23.45 14.62
CA THR A 127 6.17 -24.75 14.21
C THR A 127 5.18 -25.89 14.35
N ASP A 128 4.32 -25.82 15.36
CA ASP A 128 3.40 -26.92 15.66
C ASP A 128 2.15 -26.84 14.80
N ASP A 129 1.52 -27.99 14.58
CA ASP A 129 0.24 -28.05 13.89
C ASP A 129 -0.84 -27.28 14.68
N LEU A 130 -1.77 -26.69 13.93
CA LEU A 130 -2.87 -25.95 14.51
C LEU A 130 -3.83 -26.91 15.23
N SER A 131 -4.20 -26.55 16.46
CA SER A 131 -5.28 -27.23 17.18
C SER A 131 -6.60 -27.18 16.40
N ILE A 132 -7.56 -28.08 16.70
CA ILE A 132 -8.90 -28.05 16.09
C ILE A 132 -9.58 -26.68 16.29
N GLN A 133 -9.37 -26.03 17.44
CA GLN A 133 -9.90 -24.69 17.70
C GLN A 133 -9.25 -23.64 16.78
N SER A 134 -7.93 -23.69 16.63
CA SER A 134 -7.18 -22.78 15.77
C SER A 134 -7.54 -22.97 14.29
N LEU A 135 -7.80 -24.22 13.85
CA LEU A 135 -8.27 -24.51 12.49
C LEU A 135 -9.64 -23.89 12.21
N ARG A 136 -10.58 -23.90 13.16
CA ARG A 136 -11.87 -23.21 13.01
C ARG A 136 -11.70 -21.70 12.90
N ILE A 137 -10.78 -21.11 13.67
CA ILE A 137 -10.46 -19.69 13.57
C ILE A 137 -9.83 -19.36 12.21
N LEU A 138 -8.92 -20.19 11.72
CA LEU A 138 -8.32 -20.05 10.40
C LEU A 138 -9.38 -20.10 9.29
N ALA A 139 -10.37 -20.97 9.40
CA ALA A 139 -11.49 -21.01 8.46
C ALA A 139 -12.26 -19.67 8.43
N VAL A 140 -12.56 -19.09 9.59
CA VAL A 140 -13.22 -17.77 9.65
C VAL A 140 -12.33 -16.66 9.09
N ILE A 141 -11.03 -16.64 9.39
CA ILE A 141 -10.08 -15.71 8.78
C ILE A 141 -10.11 -15.81 7.25
N SER A 142 -10.15 -17.04 6.74
CA SER A 142 -10.19 -17.32 5.31
C SER A 142 -11.50 -16.81 4.68
N ASP A 143 -12.64 -17.03 5.34
CA ASP A 143 -13.93 -16.51 4.87
C ASP A 143 -13.98 -14.97 4.88
N GLU A 144 -13.40 -14.32 5.91
CA GLU A 144 -13.31 -12.86 5.96
C GLU A 144 -12.46 -12.30 4.81
N ILE A 145 -11.34 -12.96 4.47
CA ILE A 145 -10.48 -12.53 3.34
C ILE A 145 -11.21 -12.68 2.01
N VAL A 146 -11.84 -13.83 1.77
CA VAL A 146 -12.51 -14.16 0.50
C VAL A 146 -13.74 -13.28 0.26
N ASN A 147 -14.48 -12.93 1.31
CA ASN A 147 -15.70 -12.14 1.21
C ASN A 147 -15.46 -10.62 1.35
N SER A 148 -14.23 -10.19 1.65
CA SER A 148 -13.95 -8.77 1.85
C SER A 148 -14.03 -8.00 0.52
N PRO A 149 -14.69 -6.84 0.49
CA PRO A 149 -14.70 -5.99 -0.69
C PRO A 149 -13.27 -5.62 -1.12
N HIS A 150 -12.98 -5.81 -2.40
CA HIS A 150 -11.73 -5.34 -2.99
C HIS A 150 -11.76 -3.81 -3.07
N GLU A 151 -10.75 -3.19 -2.50
CA GLU A 151 -10.60 -1.74 -2.48
C GLU A 151 -9.80 -1.30 -3.70
N SER A 152 -10.33 -0.29 -4.41
CA SER A 152 -9.65 0.31 -5.57
C SER A 152 -8.55 1.28 -5.13
N LEU A 153 -7.62 0.79 -4.30
CA LEU A 153 -6.40 1.47 -3.88
C LEU A 153 -5.19 1.05 -4.73
N HIS A 154 -5.47 0.52 -5.92
CA HIS A 154 -4.51 0.40 -6.99
C HIS A 154 -4.26 1.79 -7.55
N ILE A 155 -3.01 2.21 -7.53
CA ILE A 155 -2.63 3.47 -8.14
C ILE A 155 -1.66 3.12 -9.26
N PRO A 156 -2.02 3.42 -10.51
CA PRO A 156 -1.15 3.09 -11.63
C PRO A 156 0.05 4.03 -11.57
N LEU A 157 1.11 3.59 -10.90
CA LEU A 157 2.42 4.21 -11.05
C LEU A 157 2.95 3.84 -12.42
N PRO A 158 3.54 4.79 -13.14
CA PRO A 158 4.13 4.49 -14.42
C PRO A 158 5.24 3.43 -14.29
N ARG A 159 5.15 2.38 -15.09
CA ARG A 159 6.19 1.43 -15.45
C ARG A 159 7.20 2.05 -16.42
N ASP A 160 6.78 2.96 -17.31
CA ASP A 160 7.72 3.61 -18.24
C ASP A 160 8.76 4.46 -17.48
N PRO A 161 10.07 4.19 -17.65
CA PRO A 161 11.12 4.90 -16.90
C PRO A 161 11.10 6.43 -17.09
N ARG A 162 10.59 6.91 -18.23
CA ARG A 162 10.48 8.35 -18.51
C ARG A 162 9.38 8.97 -17.67
N LEU A 163 8.23 8.30 -17.58
CA LEU A 163 7.14 8.72 -16.71
C LEU A 163 7.54 8.63 -15.23
N GLN A 164 8.30 7.60 -14.82
CA GLN A 164 8.87 7.52 -13.47
C GLN A 164 9.77 8.72 -13.17
N LYS A 165 10.65 9.09 -14.10
CA LYS A 165 11.52 10.27 -13.96
C LYS A 165 10.71 11.56 -13.79
N VAL A 166 9.63 11.72 -14.54
CA VAL A 166 8.74 12.88 -14.40
C VAL A 166 7.99 12.85 -13.07
N THR A 167 7.49 11.69 -12.62
CA THR A 167 6.87 11.53 -11.29
C THR A 167 7.82 12.00 -10.20
N LYS A 168 9.08 11.55 -10.22
CA LYS A 168 10.10 11.95 -9.24
C LYS A 168 10.29 13.46 -9.20
N ALA A 169 10.38 14.10 -10.37
CA ALA A 169 10.53 15.54 -10.44
C ALA A 169 9.30 16.31 -9.95
N ILE A 170 8.09 15.81 -10.20
CA ILE A 170 6.84 16.39 -9.65
C ILE A 170 6.85 16.30 -8.12
N LEU A 171 7.32 15.19 -7.55
CA LEU A 171 7.38 15.00 -6.09
C LEU A 171 8.46 15.88 -5.42
N ILE A 172 9.50 16.28 -6.15
CA ILE A 172 10.52 17.21 -5.66
C ILE A 172 9.98 18.65 -5.60
N ASP A 173 9.16 19.05 -6.57
CA ASP A 173 8.52 20.37 -6.62
C ASP A 173 6.98 20.25 -6.79
N PRO A 174 6.25 19.82 -5.74
CA PRO A 174 4.82 19.52 -5.83
C PRO A 174 3.93 20.75 -6.08
N ASN A 175 4.37 21.94 -5.64
CA ASN A 175 3.68 23.22 -5.85
C ASN A 175 4.07 23.89 -7.19
N SER A 176 4.84 23.20 -8.03
CA SER A 176 5.28 23.77 -9.30
C SER A 176 4.12 24.15 -10.22
N LYS A 177 4.23 25.34 -10.82
CA LYS A 177 3.33 25.85 -11.88
C LYS A 177 3.90 25.61 -13.29
N HIS A 178 4.89 24.73 -13.42
CA HIS A 178 5.50 24.41 -14.70
C HIS A 178 4.50 23.77 -15.69
N SER A 179 4.68 24.09 -16.98
CA SER A 179 3.83 23.59 -18.05
C SER A 179 4.14 22.12 -18.39
N VAL A 180 3.27 21.47 -19.17
CA VAL A 180 3.49 20.08 -19.60
C VAL A 180 4.77 19.92 -20.43
N GLU A 181 5.20 20.97 -21.14
CA GLU A 181 6.44 20.99 -21.93
C GLU A 181 7.67 20.87 -21.02
N HIS A 182 7.67 21.57 -19.89
CA HIS A 182 8.74 21.46 -18.90
C HIS A 182 8.87 20.03 -18.39
N TRP A 183 7.75 19.41 -17.99
CA TRP A 183 7.74 18.03 -17.51
C TRP A 183 8.15 17.03 -18.61
N ALA A 184 7.75 17.27 -19.85
CA ALA A 184 8.15 16.45 -20.98
C ALA A 184 9.67 16.50 -21.22
N ASN A 185 10.28 17.68 -21.07
CA ASN A 185 11.73 17.84 -21.16
C ASN A 185 12.46 17.03 -20.08
N ILE A 186 11.95 16.98 -18.84
CA ILE A 186 12.52 16.13 -17.77
C ILE A 186 12.50 14.65 -18.18
N GLY A 187 11.38 14.21 -18.76
CA GLY A 187 11.22 12.86 -19.32
C GLY A 187 11.98 12.60 -20.63
N ALA A 188 12.73 13.59 -21.14
CA ALA A 188 13.43 13.53 -22.43
C ALA A 188 12.51 13.17 -23.61
N VAL A 189 11.29 13.73 -23.62
CA VAL A 189 10.28 13.49 -24.66
C VAL A 189 9.54 14.77 -25.05
N SER A 190 8.89 14.77 -26.20
CA SER A 190 7.95 15.85 -26.56
C SER A 190 6.69 15.81 -25.67
N SER A 191 6.01 16.94 -25.49
CA SER A 191 4.74 17.01 -24.75
C SER A 191 3.63 16.14 -25.38
N ARG A 192 3.65 15.96 -26.72
CA ARG A 192 2.79 14.99 -27.42
C ARG A 192 3.09 13.55 -26.99
N THR A 193 4.37 13.18 -26.95
CA THR A 193 4.80 11.83 -26.53
C THR A 193 4.47 11.59 -25.07
N LEU A 194 4.72 12.56 -24.19
CA LEU A 194 4.39 12.46 -22.76
C LEU A 194 2.90 12.17 -22.54
N ARG A 195 2.02 13.00 -23.14
CA ARG A 195 0.56 12.80 -23.05
C ARG A 195 0.13 11.44 -23.59
N ARG A 196 0.72 10.99 -24.71
CA ARG A 196 0.43 9.68 -25.29
C ARG A 196 0.83 8.54 -24.34
N LEU A 197 1.99 8.62 -23.70
CA LEU A 197 2.45 7.60 -22.73
C LEU A 197 1.49 7.52 -21.54
N ILE A 198 1.15 8.67 -20.93
CA ILE A 198 0.21 8.72 -19.81
C ILE A 198 -1.14 8.14 -20.23
N ARG A 199 -1.63 8.48 -21.43
CA ARG A 199 -2.91 7.97 -21.92
C ARG A 199 -2.86 6.47 -22.22
N SER A 200 -1.81 5.96 -22.85
CA SER A 200 -1.70 4.54 -23.20
C SER A 200 -1.52 3.65 -21.99
N GLU A 201 -0.82 4.14 -20.97
CA GLU A 201 -0.45 3.34 -19.82
C GLU A 201 -1.42 3.49 -18.65
N LEU A 202 -1.89 4.72 -18.40
CA LEU A 202 -2.66 5.06 -17.20
C LEU A 202 -4.10 5.46 -17.53
N ASN A 203 -4.46 5.57 -18.82
CA ASN A 203 -5.76 6.03 -19.31
C ASN A 203 -6.18 7.44 -18.79
N MET A 204 -5.20 8.25 -18.40
CA MET A 204 -5.42 9.59 -17.81
C MET A 204 -4.94 10.72 -18.72
N SER A 205 -5.43 11.92 -18.48
CA SER A 205 -4.78 13.16 -18.91
C SER A 205 -3.57 13.49 -18.04
N PHE A 206 -2.70 14.40 -18.50
CA PHE A 206 -1.55 14.84 -17.70
C PHE A 206 -1.97 15.49 -16.36
N SER A 207 -3.03 16.29 -16.36
CA SER A 207 -3.54 16.95 -15.15
C SER A 207 -4.09 15.95 -14.13
N GLU A 208 -4.87 14.96 -14.58
CA GLU A 208 -5.40 13.90 -13.72
C GLU A 208 -4.26 13.07 -13.12
N TRP A 209 -3.30 12.67 -13.96
CA TRP A 209 -2.13 11.92 -13.50
C TRP A 209 -1.29 12.70 -12.48
N ARG A 210 -1.00 13.99 -12.76
CA ARG A 210 -0.28 14.84 -11.80
C ARG A 210 -1.05 14.97 -10.48
N GLN A 211 -2.37 15.18 -10.54
CA GLN A 211 -3.20 15.25 -9.34
C GLN A 211 -3.16 13.93 -8.55
N GLN A 212 -3.18 12.78 -9.23
CA GLN A 212 -3.05 11.47 -8.60
C GLN A 212 -1.69 11.32 -7.90
N VAL A 213 -0.59 11.71 -8.56
CA VAL A 213 0.77 11.69 -7.96
C VAL A 213 0.82 12.53 -6.68
N LEU A 214 0.26 13.75 -6.69
CA LEU A 214 0.24 14.61 -5.51
C LEU A 214 -0.66 14.06 -4.39
N LEU A 215 -1.76 13.40 -4.74
CA LEU A 215 -2.63 12.75 -3.78
C LEU A 215 -1.95 11.58 -3.07
N ILE A 216 -1.19 10.76 -3.80
CA ILE A 216 -0.36 9.70 -3.19
C ILE A 216 0.63 10.33 -2.22
N HIS A 217 1.33 11.38 -2.66
CA HIS A 217 2.29 12.07 -1.83
C HIS A 217 1.66 12.61 -0.55
N SER A 218 0.43 13.13 -0.65
CA SER A 218 -0.34 13.58 0.50
C SER A 218 -0.59 12.46 1.52
N LEU A 219 -0.83 11.21 1.08
CA LEU A 219 -0.99 10.07 1.99
C LEU A 219 0.30 9.82 2.78
N GLU A 220 1.47 9.94 2.14
CA GLU A 220 2.75 9.80 2.83
C GLU A 220 2.95 10.89 3.88
N MET A 221 2.64 12.15 3.54
CA MET A 221 2.76 13.29 4.45
C MET A 221 1.83 13.12 5.66
N ILE A 222 0.59 12.66 5.43
CA ILE A 222 -0.36 12.34 6.52
C ILE A 222 0.18 11.20 7.39
N ALA A 223 0.70 10.13 6.78
CA ALA A 223 1.29 9.01 7.51
C ALA A 223 2.53 9.41 8.32
N ARG A 224 3.27 10.43 7.86
CA ARG A 224 4.36 11.06 8.61
C ARG A 224 3.85 12.00 9.70
N GLY A 225 2.55 12.27 9.82
CA GLY A 225 1.96 13.13 10.85
C GLY A 225 2.05 14.63 10.54
N GLU A 226 2.21 15.02 9.28
CA GLU A 226 2.15 16.42 8.85
C GLU A 226 0.73 16.98 8.98
N SER A 227 0.60 18.27 9.30
CA SER A 227 -0.73 18.88 9.47
C SER A 227 -1.42 19.07 8.11
N VAL A 228 -2.75 19.02 8.09
CA VAL A 228 -3.53 19.25 6.86
C VAL A 228 -3.24 20.62 6.25
N GLY A 229 -2.90 21.62 7.09
CA GLY A 229 -2.50 22.95 6.63
C GLY A 229 -1.16 22.94 5.89
N ASP A 230 -0.15 22.28 6.46
CA ASP A 230 1.18 22.17 5.86
C ASP A 230 1.12 21.38 4.54
N ILE A 231 0.35 20.29 4.52
CA ILE A 231 0.13 19.49 3.30
C ILE A 231 -0.52 20.33 2.21
N ALA A 232 -1.60 21.06 2.55
CA ALA A 232 -2.27 21.92 1.58
C ALA A 232 -1.31 22.96 0.99
N HIS A 233 -0.50 23.61 1.84
CA HIS A 233 0.49 24.58 1.41
C HIS A 233 1.57 23.96 0.50
N ALA A 234 2.15 22.83 0.92
CA ALA A 234 3.19 22.12 0.18
C ALA A 234 2.71 21.63 -1.20
N LEU A 235 1.46 21.20 -1.32
CA LEU A 235 0.88 20.75 -2.59
C LEU A 235 0.30 21.89 -3.44
N GLY A 236 0.36 23.15 -2.97
CA GLY A 236 -0.07 24.32 -3.71
C GLY A 236 -1.56 24.65 -3.66
N TYR A 237 -2.29 24.10 -2.69
CA TYR A 237 -3.69 24.48 -2.46
C TYR A 237 -3.76 25.82 -1.74
N SER A 238 -4.66 26.69 -2.21
CA SER A 238 -4.86 28.02 -1.61
C SER A 238 -5.42 27.98 -0.18
N THR A 239 -6.15 26.93 0.17
CA THR A 239 -6.68 26.71 1.52
C THR A 239 -6.67 25.22 1.90
N PRO A 240 -6.61 24.88 3.20
CA PRO A 240 -6.76 23.49 3.67
C PRO A 240 -8.08 22.85 3.23
N SER A 241 -9.17 23.63 3.19
CA SER A 241 -10.49 23.16 2.75
C SER A 241 -10.49 22.69 1.30
N ASN A 242 -9.73 23.34 0.40
CA ASN A 242 -9.61 22.92 -0.99
C ASN A 242 -8.91 21.55 -1.11
N PHE A 243 -7.86 21.33 -0.31
CA PHE A 243 -7.22 20.02 -0.24
C PHE A 243 -8.16 18.95 0.31
N ILE A 244 -8.88 19.21 1.40
CA ILE A 244 -9.84 18.26 1.99
C ILE A 244 -10.95 17.89 1.00
N ALA A 245 -11.51 18.86 0.28
CA ALA A 245 -12.55 18.61 -0.71
C ALA A 245 -12.04 17.75 -1.88
N MET A 246 -10.83 18.04 -2.35
CA MET A 246 -10.16 17.28 -3.40
C MET A 246 -9.82 15.85 -2.96
N PHE A 247 -9.32 15.68 -1.74
CA PHE A 247 -9.03 14.38 -1.13
C PHE A 247 -10.30 13.53 -0.98
N ARG A 248 -11.38 14.10 -0.43
CA ARG A 248 -12.69 13.44 -0.31
C ARG A 248 -13.25 12.99 -1.65
N ARG A 249 -13.08 13.81 -2.69
CA ARG A 249 -13.55 13.46 -4.04
C ARG A 249 -12.87 12.20 -4.58
N VAL A 250 -11.60 11.96 -4.23
CA VAL A 250 -10.84 10.81 -4.74
C VAL A 250 -10.92 9.60 -3.81
N TYR A 251 -10.83 9.81 -2.49
CA TYR A 251 -10.76 8.73 -1.50
C TYR A 251 -12.05 8.52 -0.69
N GLY A 252 -13.12 9.28 -0.97
CA GLY A 252 -14.43 9.14 -0.33
C GLY A 252 -14.57 9.77 1.07
N ASP A 253 -13.46 10.01 1.79
CA ASP A 253 -13.49 10.59 3.15
C ASP A 253 -12.40 11.66 3.37
N SER A 254 -12.42 12.39 4.49
CA SER A 254 -11.39 13.38 4.81
C SER A 254 -10.06 12.71 5.20
N PRO A 255 -8.92 13.40 5.04
CA PRO A 255 -7.60 12.91 5.46
C PRO A 255 -7.58 12.28 6.86
N THR A 256 -8.15 12.98 7.85
CA THR A 256 -8.20 12.49 9.23
C THR A 256 -9.00 11.20 9.35
N ARG A 257 -10.22 11.15 8.80
CA ARG A 257 -11.07 9.95 8.89
C ARG A 257 -10.48 8.78 8.13
N TYR A 258 -9.91 9.04 6.96
CA TYR A 258 -9.25 8.04 6.13
C TYR A 258 -8.12 7.31 6.87
N PHE A 259 -7.36 8.00 7.72
CA PHE A 259 -6.31 7.40 8.54
C PHE A 259 -6.75 6.98 9.94
N SER A 260 -7.91 7.46 10.43
CA SER A 260 -8.35 7.27 11.80
C SER A 260 -9.54 6.32 11.94
N ASN A 261 -9.97 5.62 10.88
CA ASN A 261 -11.29 4.99 10.88
C ASN A 261 -11.41 3.84 11.89
N ARG A 262 -11.72 4.24 13.13
CA ARG A 262 -12.50 3.52 14.12
C ARG A 262 -13.80 3.14 13.41
N GLY A 263 -14.06 1.84 13.32
CA GLY A 263 -15.31 1.31 12.80
C GLY A 263 -16.51 1.98 13.46
N ILE A 264 -17.61 2.07 12.69
CA ILE A 264 -18.95 2.16 13.26
C ILE A 264 -19.22 0.86 14.01
#